data_AF-A0A5B0DGB7-F1
#
_entry.id   AF-A0A5B0DGB7-F1
#
_cell.length_a   1.000
_cell.length_b   1.000
_cell.length_c   1.000
_cell.angle_alpha   90.00
_cell.angle_beta   90.00
_cell.angle_gamma   90.00
#
_symmetry.space_group_name_H-M   'P 1'
#
loop_
_entity.id
_entity.type
_entity.pdbx_description
1 polymer ?
#
loop_
_entity_poly.entity_id
_entity_poly.type
_entity_poly.pdbx_seq_one_letter_code
_entity_poly.pdbx_strand_id
1 'polypeptide(L)'
;MPRNPGMTDEVIIKLYKSGMSFKEMGPIVGLSDRAIRGVMYKHEILMNREQYSGQPRKHKVNEGYFKVWTHEMAWVLGLFVTDGHVNKQFHSIYFSQKDERILKLIAKYMDADYVLSATGPTKTTPTLIINSKEIKKDLEMLGIISNKSLSVPFPNVPEEYLASFVRGVIDGDGWVQKTGYVMNVTSGSQDFAAGLLTVFQSWQLRSELTITVSPAGNPIYRIWVKGKYELPKLAEILYTNATTDNFIFYKRQRMSQRIDY
;
A
#
# COMPACT_ATOMS: atom_id res chain seq x y z
N MET A 1 -5.31 4.96 -45.08
CA MET A 1 -6.36 3.91 -45.14
C MET A 1 -7.65 4.59 -45.57
N PRO A 2 -8.28 4.14 -46.66
CA PRO A 2 -9.58 4.64 -47.06
C PRO A 2 -10.65 4.21 -46.06
N ARG A 3 -11.71 5.00 -45.92
CA ARG A 3 -12.87 4.66 -45.10
C ARG A 3 -13.70 3.58 -45.79
N ASN A 4 -14.41 2.77 -45.02
CA ASN A 4 -15.46 1.92 -45.57
C ASN A 4 -16.56 2.80 -46.22
N PRO A 5 -17.25 2.29 -47.27
CA PRO A 5 -18.30 3.04 -47.96
C PRO A 5 -19.38 3.57 -46.99
N GLY A 6 -19.79 4.82 -47.15
CA GLY A 6 -20.85 5.46 -46.34
C GLY A 6 -20.40 6.00 -44.97
N MET A 7 -19.12 5.89 -44.61
CA MET A 7 -18.59 6.36 -43.32
C MET A 7 -18.20 7.84 -43.35
N THR A 8 -19.19 8.73 -43.22
CA THR A 8 -18.98 10.19 -43.06
C THR A 8 -18.45 10.52 -41.66
N ASP A 9 -17.91 11.74 -41.48
CA ASP A 9 -17.48 12.22 -40.15
C ASP A 9 -18.63 12.14 -39.12
N GLU A 10 -19.85 12.45 -39.53
CA GLU A 10 -21.06 12.42 -38.70
C GLU A 10 -21.40 11.00 -38.21
N VAL A 11 -21.30 9.99 -39.09
CA VAL A 11 -21.52 8.59 -38.72
C VAL A 11 -20.48 8.13 -37.70
N ILE A 12 -19.21 8.52 -37.90
CA ILE A 12 -18.11 8.20 -36.98
C ILE A 12 -18.34 8.85 -35.61
N ILE A 13 -18.78 10.11 -35.58
CA ILE A 13 -19.10 10.83 -34.34
C ILE A 13 -20.32 10.20 -33.64
N LYS A 14 -21.33 9.74 -34.39
CA LYS A 14 -22.50 9.06 -33.82
C LYS A 14 -22.14 7.73 -33.15
N LEU A 15 -21.31 6.91 -33.80
CA LEU A 15 -20.77 5.67 -33.23
C LEU A 15 -19.95 5.93 -31.97
N TYR A 16 -19.16 7.00 -31.98
CA TYR A 16 -18.40 7.40 -30.80
C TYR A 16 -19.31 7.80 -29.62
N LYS A 17 -20.32 8.65 -29.89
CA LYS A 17 -21.29 9.11 -28.89
C LYS A 17 -22.19 8.01 -28.35
N SER A 18 -22.32 6.87 -29.05
CA SER A 18 -23.03 5.69 -28.53
C SER A 18 -22.21 4.88 -27.52
N GLY A 19 -20.99 5.30 -27.17
CA GLY A 19 -20.12 4.63 -26.20
C GLY A 19 -19.21 3.56 -26.79
N MET A 20 -19.17 3.40 -28.11
CA MET A 20 -18.33 2.41 -28.77
C MET A 20 -16.84 2.81 -28.68
N SER A 21 -15.97 1.84 -28.39
CA SER A 21 -14.52 2.06 -28.35
C SER A 21 -13.93 2.19 -29.75
N PHE A 22 -12.78 2.87 -29.89
CA PHE A 22 -12.09 2.95 -31.19
C PHE A 22 -11.72 1.59 -31.76
N LYS A 23 -11.43 0.61 -30.90
CA LYS A 23 -11.14 -0.76 -31.28
C LYS A 23 -12.34 -1.45 -31.95
N GLU A 24 -13.55 -1.19 -31.47
CA GLU A 24 -14.80 -1.69 -32.06
C GLU A 24 -15.16 -0.91 -33.33
N MET A 25 -14.90 0.41 -33.35
CA MET A 25 -15.15 1.27 -34.50
C MET A 25 -14.21 0.97 -35.68
N GLY A 26 -12.95 0.59 -35.43
CA GLY A 26 -11.94 0.39 -36.47
C GLY A 26 -12.37 -0.54 -37.60
N PRO A 27 -12.85 -1.77 -37.30
CA PRO A 27 -13.39 -2.68 -38.30
C PRO A 27 -14.62 -2.15 -39.06
N ILE A 28 -15.49 -1.37 -38.39
CA ILE A 28 -16.72 -0.82 -38.97
C ILE A 28 -16.41 0.33 -39.93
N VAL A 29 -15.52 1.22 -39.50
CA VAL A 29 -15.22 2.49 -40.18
C VAL A 29 -14.11 2.30 -41.23
N GLY A 30 -13.25 1.28 -41.10
CA GLY A 30 -12.08 1.07 -41.95
C GLY A 30 -10.91 2.01 -41.62
N LEU A 31 -10.94 2.65 -40.44
CA LEU A 31 -9.94 3.61 -40.00
C LEU A 31 -9.17 3.09 -38.77
N SER A 32 -7.91 3.49 -38.66
CA SER A 32 -7.13 3.27 -37.44
C SER A 32 -7.61 4.18 -36.30
N ASP A 33 -7.35 3.78 -35.05
CA ASP A 33 -7.62 4.59 -33.85
C ASP A 33 -7.10 6.03 -33.98
N ARG A 34 -5.93 6.21 -34.61
CA ARG A 34 -5.34 7.54 -34.85
C ARG A 34 -6.17 8.37 -35.83
N ALA A 35 -6.69 7.76 -36.89
CA ALA A 35 -7.52 8.45 -37.87
C ALA A 35 -8.91 8.77 -37.31
N ILE A 36 -9.52 7.86 -36.54
CA ILE A 36 -10.79 8.12 -35.82
C ILE A 36 -10.61 9.28 -34.84
N ARG A 37 -9.50 9.29 -34.08
CA ARG A 37 -9.14 10.40 -33.19
C ARG A 37 -8.99 11.72 -33.95
N GLY A 38 -8.39 11.70 -35.14
CA GLY A 38 -8.28 12.88 -36.00
C GLY A 38 -9.64 13.47 -36.38
N VAL A 39 -10.66 12.64 -36.61
CA VAL A 39 -12.03 13.09 -36.86
C VAL A 39 -12.62 13.77 -35.62
N MET A 40 -12.41 13.22 -34.41
CA MET A 40 -12.89 13.86 -33.17
C MET A 40 -12.29 15.25 -32.96
N TYR A 41 -10.97 15.39 -33.16
CA TYR A 41 -10.29 16.68 -33.02
C TYR A 41 -10.73 17.70 -34.07
N LYS A 42 -10.95 17.27 -35.33
CA LYS A 42 -11.45 18.13 -36.41
C LYS A 42 -12.81 18.75 -36.07
N HIS A 43 -13.65 18.07 -35.29
CA HIS A 43 -15.01 18.47 -34.93
C HIS A 43 -15.15 18.90 -33.47
N GLU A 44 -14.03 19.19 -32.79
CA GLU A 44 -14.00 19.65 -31.39
C GLU A 44 -14.75 18.74 -30.40
N ILE A 45 -14.83 17.44 -30.73
CA ILE A 45 -15.48 16.46 -29.87
C ILE A 45 -14.55 16.14 -28.70
N LEU A 46 -15.03 16.43 -27.47
CA LEU A 46 -14.33 16.05 -26.25
C LEU A 46 -14.15 14.54 -26.20
N MET A 47 -12.93 14.13 -25.91
CA MET A 47 -12.61 12.72 -25.77
C MET A 47 -13.10 12.23 -24.40
N ASN A 48 -13.84 11.13 -24.38
CA ASN A 48 -14.24 10.34 -23.21
C ASN A 48 -13.06 9.97 -22.29
N ARG A 49 -11.81 10.11 -22.78
CA ARG A 49 -10.59 9.98 -22.01
C ARG A 49 -9.64 11.13 -22.29
N GLU A 50 -9.04 11.65 -21.23
CA GLU A 50 -7.98 12.63 -21.33
C GLU A 50 -6.81 12.09 -22.18
N GLN A 51 -6.23 13.00 -22.97
CA GLN A 51 -5.00 12.73 -23.69
C GLN A 51 -3.91 12.35 -22.67
N TYR A 52 -3.16 11.28 -22.94
CA TYR A 52 -2.14 10.72 -22.04
C TYR A 52 -2.64 10.04 -20.76
N SER A 53 -3.93 9.70 -20.65
CA SER A 53 -4.48 8.92 -19.52
C SER A 53 -3.96 7.48 -19.37
N GLY A 54 -3.04 7.03 -20.24
CA GLY A 54 -2.47 5.68 -20.22
C GLY A 54 -3.47 4.59 -20.61
N GLN A 55 -3.03 3.33 -20.52
CA GLN A 55 -3.94 2.19 -20.71
C GLN A 55 -4.94 2.12 -19.55
N PRO A 56 -6.21 1.73 -19.80
CA PRO A 56 -7.17 1.43 -18.74
C PRO A 56 -6.56 0.47 -17.71
N ARG A 57 -6.79 0.74 -16.43
CA ARG A 57 -6.49 -0.24 -15.38
C ARG A 57 -7.31 -1.51 -15.65
N LYS A 58 -6.64 -2.65 -15.74
CA LYS A 58 -7.27 -3.95 -15.91
C LYS A 58 -7.92 -4.46 -14.60
N HIS A 59 -7.29 -4.13 -13.48
CA HIS A 59 -7.67 -4.60 -12.14
C HIS A 59 -8.31 -3.46 -11.36
N LYS A 60 -9.49 -3.71 -10.78
CA LYS A 60 -10.19 -2.75 -9.92
C LYS A 60 -9.54 -2.68 -8.54
N VAL A 61 -9.73 -1.56 -7.86
CA VAL A 61 -9.34 -1.35 -6.46
C VAL A 61 -10.18 -0.21 -5.89
N ASN A 62 -10.54 -0.28 -4.59
CA ASN A 62 -11.15 0.85 -3.89
C ASN A 62 -10.16 2.01 -3.75
N GLU A 63 -10.29 3.01 -4.62
CA GLU A 63 -9.46 4.21 -4.61
C GLU A 63 -9.77 5.17 -3.44
N GLY A 64 -10.80 4.90 -2.65
CA GLY A 64 -11.10 5.61 -1.41
C GLY A 64 -10.46 4.99 -0.17
N TYR A 65 -9.71 3.89 -0.29
CA TYR A 65 -9.28 3.08 0.86
C TYR A 65 -8.47 3.87 1.90
N PHE A 66 -7.57 4.76 1.47
CA PHE A 66 -6.75 5.55 2.39
C PHE A 66 -7.37 6.91 2.78
N LYS A 67 -8.63 7.16 2.42
CA LYS A 67 -9.32 8.44 2.68
C LYS A 67 -10.10 8.45 3.99
N VAL A 68 -10.47 7.28 4.50
CA VAL A 68 -11.23 7.11 5.74
C VAL A 68 -10.46 6.19 6.68
N TRP A 69 -10.27 6.63 7.92
CA TRP A 69 -9.63 5.82 8.94
C TRP A 69 -10.55 4.69 9.40
N THR A 70 -9.97 3.49 9.44
CA THR A 70 -10.52 2.27 10.03
C THR A 70 -9.37 1.48 10.63
N HIS A 71 -9.64 0.50 11.50
CA HIS A 71 -8.58 -0.34 12.04
C HIS A 71 -7.86 -1.16 10.96
N GLU A 72 -8.58 -1.57 9.91
CA GLU A 72 -8.04 -2.25 8.73
C GLU A 72 -7.14 -1.33 7.92
N MET A 73 -7.59 -0.10 7.62
CA MET A 73 -6.79 0.91 6.91
C MET A 73 -5.49 1.19 7.66
N ALA A 74 -5.57 1.43 8.97
CA ALA A 74 -4.41 1.74 9.80
C ALA A 74 -3.40 0.59 9.84
N TRP A 75 -3.87 -0.65 9.98
CA TRP A 75 -3.00 -1.83 9.93
C TRP A 75 -2.33 -1.99 8.56
N VAL A 76 -3.06 -1.81 7.46
CA VAL A 76 -2.50 -1.84 6.10
C VAL A 76 -1.49 -0.71 5.90
N LEU A 77 -1.75 0.49 6.42
CA LEU A 77 -0.83 1.62 6.37
C LEU A 77 0.47 1.31 7.13
N GLY A 78 0.37 0.71 8.32
CA GLY A 78 1.53 0.30 9.12
C GLY A 78 2.41 -0.71 8.37
N LEU A 79 1.81 -1.75 7.78
CA LEU A 79 2.52 -2.69 6.91
C LEU A 79 3.11 -2.01 5.67
N PHE A 80 2.44 -1.02 5.10
CA PHE A 80 2.94 -0.29 3.93
C PHE A 80 4.13 0.62 4.28
N VAL A 81 4.22 1.11 5.52
CA VAL A 81 5.38 1.90 5.96
C VAL A 81 6.66 1.06 5.94
N THR A 82 6.57 -0.22 6.33
CA THR A 82 7.71 -1.14 6.41
C THR A 82 7.96 -1.90 5.11
N ASP A 83 6.96 -2.67 4.65
CA ASP A 83 7.09 -3.62 3.54
C ASP A 83 6.60 -3.05 2.20
N GLY A 84 6.14 -1.79 2.23
CA GLY A 84 5.55 -1.11 1.10
C GLY A 84 6.55 -0.31 0.28
N HIS A 85 6.37 -0.33 -1.05
CA HIS A 85 7.15 0.47 -1.98
C HIS A 85 6.22 1.29 -2.88
N VAL A 86 6.50 2.59 -3.01
CA VAL A 86 5.82 3.47 -3.99
C VAL A 86 6.72 3.59 -5.22
N ASN A 87 6.18 3.25 -6.40
CA ASN A 87 6.92 3.44 -7.64
C ASN A 87 7.16 4.94 -7.90
N LYS A 88 8.40 5.32 -8.21
CA LYS A 88 8.73 6.71 -8.55
C LYS A 88 8.10 7.14 -9.88
N GLN A 89 8.14 6.29 -10.89
CA GLN A 89 7.76 6.62 -12.27
C GLN A 89 6.29 6.31 -12.58
N PHE A 90 5.79 5.20 -12.06
CA PHE A 90 4.44 4.71 -12.34
C PHE A 90 3.46 5.00 -11.19
N HIS A 91 2.17 4.93 -11.49
CA HIS A 91 1.10 5.05 -10.51
C HIS A 91 0.83 3.71 -9.83
N SER A 92 1.89 3.12 -9.28
CA SER A 92 1.88 1.77 -8.72
C SER A 92 2.46 1.76 -7.31
N ILE A 93 1.83 0.99 -6.44
CA ILE A 93 2.36 0.65 -5.13
C ILE A 93 2.51 -0.87 -5.03
N TYR A 94 3.46 -1.29 -4.19
CA TYR A 94 3.81 -2.69 -4.02
C TYR A 94 3.82 -3.03 -2.54
N PHE A 95 3.25 -4.18 -2.19
CA PHE A 95 3.47 -4.82 -0.89
C PHE A 95 4.25 -6.10 -1.14
N SER A 96 5.41 -6.25 -0.49
CA SER A 96 6.23 -7.46 -0.60
C SER A 96 6.29 -8.18 0.74
N GLN A 97 5.65 -9.34 0.84
CA GLN A 97 5.54 -10.08 2.10
C GLN A 97 5.67 -11.59 1.83
N LYS A 98 6.44 -12.27 2.69
CA LYS A 98 6.66 -13.73 2.59
C LYS A 98 5.40 -14.52 2.93
N ASP A 99 4.60 -14.02 3.88
CA ASP A 99 3.30 -14.61 4.20
C ASP A 99 2.26 -14.14 3.18
N GLU A 100 1.95 -14.98 2.19
CA GLU A 100 0.93 -14.68 1.17
C GLU A 100 -0.45 -14.37 1.76
N ARG A 101 -0.80 -14.93 2.92
CA ARG A 101 -2.08 -14.66 3.58
C ARG A 101 -2.24 -13.17 3.87
N ILE A 102 -1.16 -12.51 4.27
CA ILE A 102 -1.15 -11.06 4.52
C ILE A 102 -1.42 -10.30 3.23
N LEU A 103 -0.80 -10.68 2.10
CA LEU A 103 -1.06 -10.04 0.81
C LEU A 103 -2.50 -10.21 0.34
N LYS A 104 -3.06 -11.42 0.51
CA LYS A 104 -4.48 -11.71 0.18
C LYS A 104 -5.42 -10.91 1.07
N LEU A 105 -5.08 -10.75 2.35
CA LEU A 105 -5.87 -9.96 3.30
C LEU A 105 -5.82 -8.45 2.99
N ILE A 106 -4.65 -7.91 2.66
CA ILE A 106 -4.50 -6.53 2.19
C ILE A 106 -5.37 -6.31 0.96
N ALA A 107 -5.30 -7.19 -0.04
CA ALA A 107 -6.10 -7.06 -1.24
C ALA A 107 -7.61 -7.12 -0.95
N LYS A 108 -8.04 -7.98 -0.02
CA LYS A 108 -9.43 -8.05 0.46
C LYS A 108 -9.86 -6.73 1.11
N TYR A 109 -9.07 -6.17 2.01
CA TYR A 109 -9.43 -4.90 2.67
C TYR A 109 -9.48 -3.73 1.69
N MET A 110 -8.57 -3.71 0.72
CA MET A 110 -8.54 -2.70 -0.33
C MET A 110 -9.57 -2.92 -1.43
N ASP A 111 -10.41 -3.96 -1.34
CA ASP A 111 -11.35 -4.39 -2.39
C ASP A 111 -10.69 -4.38 -3.78
N ALA A 112 -9.52 -5.01 -3.85
CA ALA A 112 -8.66 -5.00 -5.03
C ALA A 112 -8.76 -6.32 -5.79
N ASP A 113 -8.96 -6.24 -7.11
CA ASP A 113 -8.60 -7.32 -8.01
C ASP A 113 -7.08 -7.44 -8.00
N TYR A 114 -6.54 -8.63 -7.77
CA TYR A 114 -5.10 -8.81 -7.72
C TYR A 114 -4.64 -10.08 -8.41
N VAL A 115 -3.40 -10.00 -8.89
CA VAL A 115 -2.58 -11.15 -9.25
C VAL A 115 -1.32 -11.02 -8.43
N LEU A 116 -1.00 -12.03 -7.62
CA LEU A 116 0.29 -12.08 -6.95
C LEU A 116 1.36 -12.33 -8.01
N SER A 117 2.41 -11.51 -8.04
CA SER A 117 3.49 -11.72 -8.99
C SER A 117 4.16 -13.06 -8.70
N ALA A 118 4.36 -13.89 -9.73
CA ALA A 118 5.02 -15.17 -9.60
C ALA A 118 6.43 -15.02 -8.99
N THR A 119 6.79 -15.97 -8.12
CA THR A 119 8.16 -16.10 -7.65
C THR A 119 9.03 -16.60 -8.81
N GLY A 120 10.05 -15.84 -9.16
CA GLY A 120 11.02 -16.19 -10.21
C GLY A 120 12.40 -16.48 -9.62
N PRO A 121 13.39 -16.87 -10.45
CA PRO A 121 14.75 -17.18 -9.98
C PRO A 121 15.40 -16.05 -9.18
N THR A 122 15.08 -14.80 -9.52
CA THR A 122 15.59 -13.58 -8.86
C THR A 122 14.56 -12.92 -7.94
N LYS A 123 13.29 -13.34 -7.96
CA LYS A 123 12.20 -12.74 -7.19
C LYS A 123 11.58 -13.79 -6.27
N THR A 124 12.13 -13.90 -5.06
CA THR A 124 11.76 -14.95 -4.09
C THR A 124 10.61 -14.55 -3.17
N THR A 125 10.24 -13.27 -3.12
CA THR A 125 9.18 -12.77 -2.23
C THR A 125 7.93 -12.44 -3.06
N PRO A 126 6.77 -13.03 -2.72
CA PRO A 126 5.49 -12.65 -3.31
C PRO A 126 5.25 -11.14 -3.18
N THR A 127 4.65 -10.55 -4.23
CA THR A 127 4.35 -9.12 -4.25
C THR A 127 2.94 -8.89 -4.76
N LEU A 128 2.17 -8.11 -4.00
CA LEU A 128 0.91 -7.52 -4.45
C LEU A 128 1.21 -6.19 -5.14
N ILE A 129 0.69 -6.01 -6.36
CA ILE A 129 0.87 -4.79 -7.15
C ILE A 129 -0.49 -4.11 -7.31
N ILE A 130 -0.61 -2.89 -6.81
CA ILE A 130 -1.82 -2.07 -6.96
C ILE A 130 -1.48 -0.88 -7.86
N ASN A 131 -2.24 -0.71 -8.94
CA ASN A 131 -2.09 0.40 -9.86
C ASN A 131 -3.23 1.39 -9.61
N SER A 132 -2.92 2.55 -9.05
CA SER A 132 -3.88 3.65 -8.85
C SER A 132 -3.13 4.95 -8.60
N LYS A 133 -3.48 5.98 -9.38
CA LYS A 133 -2.96 7.34 -9.21
C LYS A 133 -3.50 7.97 -7.92
N GLU A 134 -4.78 7.73 -7.62
CA GLU A 134 -5.45 8.24 -6.43
C GLU A 134 -4.83 7.67 -5.15
N ILE A 135 -4.65 6.35 -5.05
CA ILE A 135 -4.03 5.72 -3.87
C ILE A 135 -2.59 6.23 -3.66
N LYS A 136 -1.81 6.40 -4.73
CA LYS A 136 -0.46 6.97 -4.63
C LYS A 136 -0.52 8.38 -4.03
N LYS A 137 -1.45 9.22 -4.51
CA LYS A 137 -1.64 10.58 -4.00
C LYS A 137 -2.11 10.59 -2.54
N ASP A 138 -3.01 9.69 -2.16
CA ASP A 138 -3.48 9.56 -0.78
C ASP A 138 -2.33 9.20 0.17
N LEU A 139 -1.45 8.28 -0.23
CA LEU A 139 -0.25 7.93 0.53
C LEU A 139 0.73 9.12 0.62
N GLU A 140 0.92 9.87 -0.46
CA GLU A 140 1.74 11.09 -0.45
C GLU A 140 1.20 12.12 0.55
N MET A 141 -0.13 12.30 0.63
CA MET A 141 -0.77 13.17 1.64
C MET A 141 -0.57 12.69 3.08
N LEU A 142 -0.43 11.37 3.28
CA LEU A 142 -0.06 10.77 4.57
C LEU A 142 1.45 10.84 4.88
N GLY A 143 2.24 11.53 4.04
CA GLY A 143 3.69 11.67 4.20
C GLY A 143 4.50 10.48 3.67
N ILE A 144 3.87 9.58 2.93
CA ILE A 144 4.49 8.36 2.41
C ILE A 144 4.84 8.53 0.93
N ILE A 145 6.13 8.76 0.65
CA ILE A 145 6.65 9.00 -0.71
C ILE A 145 7.58 7.86 -1.19
N SER A 146 7.99 7.90 -2.47
CA SER A 146 9.02 6.97 -2.99
C SER A 146 10.39 7.18 -2.33
N ASN A 147 11.20 6.12 -2.20
CA ASN A 147 12.55 6.17 -1.57
C ASN A 147 12.57 6.66 -0.11
N LYS A 148 11.46 6.49 0.61
CA LYS A 148 11.25 6.99 1.99
C LYS A 148 12.04 6.27 3.09
N SER A 149 12.70 5.15 2.83
CA SER A 149 13.19 4.26 3.90
C SER A 149 14.10 4.95 4.94
N LEU A 150 14.77 6.04 4.56
CA LEU A 150 15.65 6.84 5.43
C LEU A 150 15.00 8.12 5.98
N SER A 151 13.85 8.54 5.46
CA SER A 151 13.24 9.85 5.75
C SER A 151 11.73 9.79 5.90
N VAL A 152 11.15 8.61 6.17
CA VAL A 152 9.70 8.51 6.36
C VAL A 152 9.35 9.18 7.69
N PRO A 153 8.41 10.13 7.72
CA PRO A 153 7.92 10.68 8.98
C PRO A 153 7.06 9.63 9.70
N PHE A 154 6.87 9.80 11.01
CA PHE A 154 5.79 9.11 11.71
C PHE A 154 4.45 9.75 11.29
N PRO A 155 3.52 9.01 10.67
CA PRO A 155 2.29 9.59 10.15
C PRO A 155 1.37 10.06 11.29
N ASN A 156 0.56 11.08 11.03
CA ASN A 156 -0.46 11.55 11.98
C ASN A 156 -1.67 10.61 11.98
N VAL A 157 -1.58 9.54 12.77
CA VAL A 157 -2.64 8.54 12.95
C VAL A 157 -3.54 8.94 14.12
N PRO A 158 -4.88 8.99 13.96
CA PRO A 158 -5.77 9.26 15.09
C PRO A 158 -5.61 8.21 16.20
N GLU A 159 -5.73 8.64 17.45
CA GLU A 159 -5.46 7.79 18.64
C GLU A 159 -6.24 6.46 18.61
N GLU A 160 -7.51 6.50 18.19
CA GLU A 160 -8.37 5.33 18.03
C GLU A 160 -7.73 4.23 17.16
N TYR A 161 -7.01 4.60 16.10
CA TYR A 161 -6.43 3.66 15.13
C TYR A 161 -4.94 3.40 15.35
N LEU A 162 -4.31 4.11 16.29
CA LEU A 162 -2.87 4.08 16.51
C LEU A 162 -2.36 2.68 16.87
N ALA A 163 -3.08 1.95 17.72
CA ALA A 163 -2.74 0.56 18.05
C ALA A 163 -2.74 -0.36 16.82
N SER A 164 -3.70 -0.20 15.90
CA SER A 164 -3.76 -0.98 14.66
C SER A 164 -2.63 -0.62 13.69
N PHE A 165 -2.29 0.67 13.59
CA PHE A 165 -1.13 1.12 12.82
C PHE A 165 0.18 0.52 13.34
N VAL A 166 0.44 0.65 14.63
CA VAL A 166 1.66 0.10 15.26
C VAL A 166 1.70 -1.43 15.14
N ARG A 167 0.56 -2.12 15.24
CA ARG A 167 0.49 -3.56 14.95
C ARG A 167 0.98 -3.87 13.54
N GLY A 168 0.54 -3.12 12.54
CA GLY A 168 1.00 -3.27 11.15
C GLY A 168 2.50 -3.05 10.99
N VAL A 169 3.05 -2.02 11.65
CA VAL A 169 4.51 -1.75 11.65
C VAL A 169 5.29 -2.91 12.28
N ILE A 170 4.81 -3.42 13.43
CA ILE A 170 5.43 -4.56 14.11
C ILE A 170 5.31 -5.83 13.25
N ASP A 171 4.21 -6.03 12.54
CA ASP A 171 4.01 -7.19 11.67
C ASP A 171 4.94 -7.21 10.47
N GLY A 172 5.30 -6.05 9.91
CA GLY A 172 6.31 -5.95 8.85
C GLY A 172 7.74 -6.05 9.38
N ASP A 173 8.25 -5.00 10.03
CA ASP A 173 9.67 -4.89 10.44
C ASP A 173 9.95 -5.25 11.91
N GLY A 174 8.92 -5.64 12.66
CA GLY A 174 9.10 -6.05 14.05
C GLY A 174 9.73 -7.44 14.21
N TRP A 175 10.54 -7.59 15.25
CA TRP A 175 11.03 -8.87 15.75
C TRP A 175 10.59 -9.06 17.19
N VAL A 176 10.10 -10.26 17.52
CA VAL A 176 9.69 -10.64 18.87
C VAL A 176 10.49 -11.86 19.33
N GLN A 177 11.17 -11.74 20.46
CA GLN A 177 11.95 -12.82 21.08
C GLN A 177 11.05 -14.02 21.40
N LYS A 178 11.58 -15.25 21.22
CA LYS A 178 10.83 -16.50 21.47
C LYS A 178 10.25 -16.60 22.89
N THR A 179 10.92 -16.07 23.90
CA THR A 179 10.50 -16.06 25.31
C THR A 179 9.50 -14.95 25.65
N GLY A 180 9.25 -14.01 24.73
CA GLY A 180 8.30 -12.92 24.94
C GLY A 180 8.77 -11.84 25.90
N TYR A 181 10.08 -11.62 26.08
CA TYR A 181 10.59 -10.56 26.98
C TYR A 181 10.98 -9.28 26.24
N VAL A 182 11.28 -9.39 24.96
CA VAL A 182 11.81 -8.28 24.19
C VAL A 182 11.24 -8.30 22.79
N MET A 183 10.84 -7.13 22.30
CA MET A 183 10.57 -6.89 20.89
C MET A 183 11.37 -5.68 20.40
N ASN A 184 11.68 -5.63 19.10
CA ASN A 184 12.11 -4.38 18.46
C ASN A 184 11.52 -4.18 17.08
N VAL A 185 11.37 -2.91 16.69
CA VAL A 185 11.25 -2.49 15.29
C VAL A 185 12.58 -1.89 14.88
N THR A 186 13.06 -2.23 13.68
CA THR A 186 14.25 -1.61 13.09
C THR A 186 13.82 -0.60 12.03
N SER A 187 14.40 0.59 12.02
CA SER A 187 14.13 1.62 11.02
C SER A 187 15.42 2.31 10.58
N GLY A 188 15.44 2.77 9.33
CA GLY A 188 16.46 3.68 8.81
C GLY A 188 16.12 5.17 8.99
N SER A 189 14.88 5.48 9.39
CA SER A 189 14.40 6.85 9.61
C SER A 189 14.43 7.21 11.09
N GLN A 190 15.15 8.29 11.42
CA GLN A 190 15.21 8.83 12.77
C GLN A 190 13.84 9.34 13.23
N ASP A 191 13.13 10.07 12.38
CA ASP A 191 11.85 10.70 12.71
C ASP A 191 10.79 9.63 12.98
N PHE A 192 10.78 8.57 12.17
CA PHE A 192 9.90 7.43 12.41
C PHE A 192 10.24 6.72 13.72
N ALA A 193 11.54 6.48 13.98
CA ALA A 193 11.98 5.81 15.20
C ALA A 193 11.66 6.61 16.46
N ALA A 194 11.85 7.93 16.43
CA ALA A 194 11.49 8.83 17.52
C ALA A 194 9.98 8.85 17.76
N GLY A 195 9.18 8.99 16.70
CA GLY A 195 7.72 8.96 16.81
C GLY A 195 7.20 7.64 17.38
N LEU A 196 7.71 6.50 16.92
CA LEU A 196 7.33 5.20 17.44
C LEU A 196 7.73 5.00 18.91
N LEU A 197 8.91 5.52 19.31
CA LEU A 197 9.33 5.51 20.71
C LEU A 197 8.36 6.34 21.58
N THR A 198 7.97 7.53 21.13
CA THR A 198 7.00 8.39 21.84
C THR A 198 5.66 7.69 22.02
N VAL A 199 5.18 6.96 21.01
CA VAL A 199 3.95 6.16 21.13
C VAL A 199 4.09 5.11 22.24
N PHE A 200 5.16 4.31 22.25
CA PHE A 200 5.37 3.31 23.31
C PHE A 200 5.47 3.94 24.70
N GLN A 201 6.12 5.10 24.83
CA GLN A 201 6.19 5.84 26.09
C GLN A 201 4.82 6.37 26.54
N SER A 202 3.98 6.84 25.60
CA SER A 202 2.62 7.30 25.89
C SER A 202 1.72 6.18 26.41
N TRP A 203 1.96 4.94 25.96
CA TRP A 203 1.33 3.73 26.47
C TRP A 203 1.96 3.21 27.77
N GLN A 204 2.86 3.99 28.39
CA GLN A 204 3.55 3.67 29.64
C GLN A 204 4.33 2.35 29.58
N LEU A 205 4.82 1.98 28.38
CA LEU A 205 5.64 0.80 28.19
C LEU A 205 7.11 1.11 28.44
N ARG A 206 7.84 0.13 29.00
CA ARG A 206 9.29 0.23 29.11
C ARG A 206 9.93 0.09 27.72
N SER A 207 10.22 1.22 27.11
CA SER A 207 10.83 1.32 25.78
C SER A 207 12.14 2.08 25.75
N GLU A 208 13.00 1.75 24.80
CA GLU A 208 14.27 2.43 24.55
C GLU A 208 14.60 2.50 23.06
N LEU A 209 15.42 3.47 22.67
CA LEU A 209 15.96 3.60 21.32
C LEU A 209 17.47 3.35 21.37
N THR A 210 17.95 2.42 20.56
CA THR A 210 19.39 2.19 20.36
C THR A 210 19.76 2.52 18.92
N ILE A 211 20.91 3.17 18.75
CA ILE A 211 21.44 3.55 17.44
C ILE A 211 22.71 2.75 17.17
N THR A 212 22.77 2.13 16.00
CA THR A 212 23.96 1.43 15.51
C THR A 212 24.31 1.95 14.12
N VAL A 213 25.53 1.72 13.65
CA VAL A 213 25.95 2.13 12.31
C VAL A 213 26.15 0.87 11.47
N SER A 214 25.51 0.83 10.29
CA SER A 214 25.69 -0.25 9.33
C SER A 214 27.12 -0.26 8.76
N PRO A 215 27.59 -1.37 8.16
CA PRO A 215 28.89 -1.41 7.48
C PRO A 215 29.06 -0.34 6.39
N ALA A 216 27.95 0.13 5.81
CA ALA A 216 27.92 1.19 4.81
C ALA A 216 27.88 2.62 5.40
N GLY A 217 28.02 2.78 6.73
CA GLY A 217 28.02 4.08 7.40
C GLY A 217 26.63 4.65 7.71
N ASN A 218 25.55 3.99 7.28
CA ASN A 218 24.18 4.47 7.55
C ASN A 218 23.74 4.14 8.98
N PRO A 219 23.10 5.08 9.71
CA PRO A 219 22.53 4.80 11.02
C PRO A 219 21.35 3.82 10.91
N ILE A 220 21.26 2.95 11.91
CA ILE A 220 20.16 1.99 12.11
C ILE A 220 19.58 2.25 13.49
N TYR A 221 18.30 2.58 13.52
CA TYR A 221 17.53 2.85 14.72
C TYR A 221 16.76 1.60 15.12
N ARG A 222 16.93 1.12 16.36
CA ARG A 222 16.14 0.01 16.91
C ARG A 222 15.34 0.49 18.10
N ILE A 223 14.02 0.39 17.97
CA ILE A 223 13.05 0.80 18.97
C ILE A 223 12.64 -0.45 19.73
N TRP A 224 12.95 -0.52 21.01
CA TRP A 224 12.72 -1.71 21.83
C TRP A 224 11.55 -1.51 22.79
N VAL A 225 10.83 -2.60 23.07
CA VAL A 225 10.00 -2.75 24.27
C VAL A 225 10.55 -3.96 25.03
N LYS A 226 10.86 -3.77 26.32
CA LYS A 226 11.59 -4.76 27.13
C LYS A 226 10.92 -5.00 28.48
N GLY A 227 10.61 -6.25 28.75
CA GLY A 227 10.16 -6.72 30.06
C GLY A 227 9.22 -7.91 29.92
N LYS A 228 9.31 -8.84 30.88
CA LYS A 228 8.46 -10.04 30.91
C LYS A 228 6.96 -9.73 30.98
N TYR A 229 6.59 -8.59 31.56
CA TYR A 229 5.20 -8.11 31.69
C TYR A 229 4.89 -6.95 30.74
N GLU A 230 5.89 -6.45 30.01
CA GLU A 230 5.70 -5.32 29.09
C GLU A 230 5.17 -5.79 27.73
N LEU A 231 5.58 -6.97 27.25
CA LEU A 231 5.03 -7.52 26.01
C LEU A 231 3.57 -7.98 26.14
N PRO A 232 3.10 -8.57 27.26
CA PRO A 232 1.68 -8.81 27.49
C PRO A 232 0.84 -7.53 27.44
N LYS A 233 1.24 -6.45 28.14
CA LYS A 233 0.58 -5.13 28.07
C LYS A 233 0.53 -4.61 26.64
N LEU A 234 1.65 -4.67 25.92
CA LEU A 234 1.70 -4.29 24.52
C LEU A 234 0.74 -5.14 23.67
N ALA A 235 0.68 -6.45 23.89
CA ALA A 235 -0.22 -7.34 23.17
C ALA A 235 -1.70 -6.97 23.40
N GLU A 236 -2.10 -6.70 24.64
CA GLU A 236 -3.46 -6.26 24.96
C GLU A 236 -3.84 -5.01 24.17
N ILE A 237 -2.96 -3.99 24.16
CA ILE A 237 -3.16 -2.76 23.37
C ILE A 237 -3.26 -3.07 21.87
N LEU A 238 -2.29 -3.79 21.31
CA LEU A 238 -2.21 -4.03 19.87
C LEU A 238 -3.34 -4.89 19.33
N TYR A 239 -3.82 -5.87 20.10
CA TYR A 239 -4.78 -6.88 19.64
C TYR A 239 -6.22 -6.63 20.07
N THR A 240 -6.51 -5.54 20.79
CA THR A 240 -7.87 -5.15 21.19
C THR A 240 -8.83 -5.09 19.99
N ASN A 241 -8.41 -4.45 18.89
CA ASN A 241 -9.20 -4.29 17.66
C ASN A 241 -8.67 -5.16 16.51
N ALA A 242 -7.99 -6.26 16.82
CA ALA A 242 -7.54 -7.20 15.81
C ALA A 242 -8.69 -8.15 15.41
N THR A 243 -8.87 -8.34 14.10
CA THR A 243 -9.68 -9.43 13.56
C THR A 243 -8.88 -10.73 13.60
N THR A 244 -9.48 -11.86 13.27
CA THR A 244 -8.84 -13.19 13.38
C THR A 244 -7.53 -13.30 12.59
N ASP A 245 -7.36 -12.52 11.51
CA ASP A 245 -6.26 -12.70 10.55
C ASP A 245 -5.36 -11.47 10.36
N ASN A 246 -5.69 -10.29 10.88
CA ASN A 246 -4.93 -9.05 10.63
C ASN A 246 -3.68 -8.89 11.53
N PHE A 247 -2.90 -9.96 11.62
CA PHE A 247 -1.59 -9.97 12.28
C PHE A 247 -0.72 -11.18 11.89
N ILE A 248 0.55 -11.16 12.29
CA ILE A 248 1.45 -12.31 12.20
C ILE A 248 1.31 -13.19 13.46
N PHE A 249 0.81 -14.42 13.27
CA PHE A 249 0.43 -15.32 14.38
C PHE A 249 1.52 -15.54 15.43
N TYR A 250 2.76 -15.83 15.00
CA TYR A 250 3.84 -16.11 15.96
C TYR A 250 4.23 -14.86 16.77
N LYS A 251 4.07 -13.65 16.22
CA LYS A 251 4.38 -12.40 16.93
C LYS A 251 3.38 -12.20 18.06
N ARG A 252 2.09 -12.36 17.78
CA ARG A 252 1.02 -12.35 18.81
C ARG A 252 1.27 -13.42 19.87
N GLN A 253 1.50 -14.66 19.46
CA GLN A 253 1.74 -15.77 20.38
C GLN A 253 2.90 -15.49 21.34
N ARG A 254 4.01 -14.94 20.84
CA ARG A 254 5.18 -14.65 21.66
C ARG A 254 4.96 -13.48 22.62
N MET A 255 4.25 -12.44 22.20
CA MET A 255 3.95 -11.30 23.07
C MET A 255 2.93 -11.65 24.17
N SER A 256 2.03 -12.60 23.91
CA SER A 256 0.89 -12.92 24.78
C SER A 256 1.15 -14.02 25.82
N GLN A 257 2.39 -14.52 25.97
CA GLN A 257 2.68 -15.72 26.78
C GLN A 257 2.34 -15.59 28.28
N ARG A 258 2.09 -14.38 28.80
CA ARG A 258 1.92 -14.09 30.23
C ARG A 258 0.79 -13.10 30.51
N ILE A 259 -0.26 -13.10 29.67
CA ILE A 259 -1.44 -12.25 29.88
C ILE A 259 -2.24 -12.71 31.12
N ASP A 260 -2.16 -14.00 31.47
CA ASP A 260 -2.92 -14.58 32.59
C ASP A 260 -2.21 -14.55 33.96
N TYR A 261 -1.19 -13.70 34.14
CA TYR A 261 -0.42 -13.53 35.40
C TYR A 261 -0.38 -12.08 35.85
#